data_AF-A0AAD5ISG2-F1
#
_entry.id   AF-A0AAD5ISG2-F1
#
_cell.length_a   1.000
_cell.length_b   1.000
_cell.length_c   1.000
_cell.angle_alpha   90.00
_cell.angle_beta   90.00
_cell.angle_gamma   90.00
#
_symmetry.space_group_name_H-M   'P 1'
#
loop_
_entity.id
_entity.type
_entity.pdbx_description
1 polymer ?
#
loop_
_entity_poly.entity_id
_entity_poly.type
_entity_poly.pdbx_seq_one_letter_code
_entity_poly.pdbx_strand_id
1 'polypeptide(L)'
;MSNETSSFMQWHERDRVKDGLMRHPADSKAWKKFDNRYPNFASDPRNVRLGLASDGFSPFGTMSISYSTWPIVLMIYNLPPWMCMKQPNSIMSLLIPGPSASGNDIDVYLQPLIDELKELCDNGLKTFDASTNQNFNMRASLLWTISDFSAYANLSR
;
A
#
# COMPACT_ATOMS: atom_id res chain seq x y z
N MET A 1 -9.62 11.59 7.67
CA MET A 1 -10.64 11.05 6.76
C MET A 1 -12.02 11.52 7.20
N SER A 2 -12.97 11.72 6.29
CA SER A 2 -14.36 12.00 6.65
C SER A 2 -15.01 10.74 7.26
N ASN A 3 -16.18 10.90 7.87
CA ASN A 3 -16.97 9.76 8.37
C ASN A 3 -17.24 8.74 7.24
N GLU A 4 -17.65 9.20 6.07
CA GLU A 4 -17.89 8.36 4.89
C GLU A 4 -16.64 7.60 4.42
N THR A 5 -15.48 8.26 4.33
CA THR A 5 -14.26 7.56 3.91
C THR A 5 -13.79 6.55 4.96
N SER A 6 -13.98 6.87 6.26
CA SER A 6 -13.66 5.97 7.36
C SER A 6 -14.51 4.69 7.34
N SER A 7 -15.81 4.81 7.01
CA SER A 7 -16.67 3.63 6.89
C SER A 7 -16.26 2.73 5.72
N PHE A 8 -15.83 3.32 4.60
CA PHE A 8 -15.31 2.57 3.45
C PHE A 8 -14.03 1.79 3.71
N MET A 9 -13.27 2.08 4.77
CA MET A 9 -12.10 1.27 5.15
C MET A 9 -12.47 -0.16 5.57
N GLN A 10 -13.74 -0.42 5.86
CA GLN A 10 -14.26 -1.74 6.22
C GLN A 10 -15.08 -2.38 5.08
N TRP A 11 -15.18 -1.71 3.93
CA TRP A 11 -15.99 -2.14 2.78
C TRP A 11 -15.64 -3.56 2.32
N HIS A 12 -14.35 -3.87 2.25
CA HIS A 12 -13.86 -5.17 1.78
C HIS A 12 -14.39 -6.36 2.58
N GLU A 13 -14.80 -6.14 3.83
CA GLU A 13 -15.36 -7.17 4.70
C GLU A 13 -16.88 -7.09 4.81
N ARG A 14 -17.44 -5.87 4.92
CA ARG A 14 -18.87 -5.67 5.17
C ARG A 14 -19.74 -5.75 3.91
N ASP A 15 -19.31 -5.08 2.84
CA ASP A 15 -20.18 -4.78 1.69
C ASP A 15 -19.71 -5.49 0.41
N ARG A 16 -18.52 -6.08 0.41
CA ARG A 16 -18.01 -6.85 -0.73
C ARG A 16 -18.86 -8.09 -0.97
N VAL A 17 -19.23 -8.31 -2.23
CA VAL A 17 -19.90 -9.54 -2.68
C VAL A 17 -18.91 -10.72 -2.68
N LYS A 18 -19.23 -11.80 -1.97
CA LYS A 18 -18.41 -13.02 -1.84
C LYS A 18 -18.99 -14.17 -2.68
N ASP A 19 -19.04 -14.02 -4.00
CA ASP A 19 -19.62 -14.99 -4.95
C ASP A 19 -18.59 -15.95 -5.60
N GLY A 20 -17.34 -15.88 -5.15
CA GLY A 20 -16.24 -16.70 -5.69
C GLY A 20 -15.54 -16.09 -6.90
N LEU A 21 -16.00 -14.97 -7.43
CA LEU A 21 -15.33 -14.23 -8.51
C LEU A 21 -14.26 -13.28 -7.94
N MET A 22 -13.26 -12.96 -8.75
CA MET A 22 -12.23 -11.98 -8.38
C MET A 22 -12.69 -10.57 -8.78
N ARG A 23 -13.14 -9.77 -7.81
CA ARG A 23 -13.64 -8.40 -8.02
C ARG A 23 -12.76 -7.34 -7.35
N HIS A 24 -12.01 -7.76 -6.34
CA HIS A 24 -11.21 -6.90 -5.49
C HIS A 24 -9.97 -7.66 -4.97
N PRO A 25 -8.86 -6.99 -4.61
CA PRO A 25 -7.70 -7.62 -3.96
C PRO A 25 -8.03 -8.57 -2.79
N ALA A 26 -9.10 -8.29 -2.05
CA ALA A 26 -9.59 -9.16 -0.96
C ALA A 26 -10.12 -10.54 -1.42
N ASP A 27 -10.43 -10.71 -2.71
CA ASP A 27 -10.80 -12.01 -3.28
C ASP A 27 -9.57 -12.89 -3.57
N SER A 28 -8.38 -12.29 -3.62
CA SER A 28 -7.14 -12.96 -4.01
C SER A 28 -6.72 -14.04 -3.01
N LYS A 29 -6.00 -15.05 -3.52
CA LYS A 29 -5.40 -16.09 -2.68
C LYS A 29 -4.36 -15.51 -1.72
N ALA A 30 -3.64 -14.47 -2.12
CA ALA A 30 -2.63 -13.82 -1.29
C ALA A 30 -3.25 -13.20 -0.03
N TRP A 31 -4.32 -12.43 -0.20
CA TRP A 31 -5.07 -11.85 0.92
C TRP A 31 -5.61 -12.93 1.86
N LYS A 32 -6.30 -13.94 1.33
CA LYS A 32 -6.85 -15.04 2.14
C LYS A 32 -5.76 -15.80 2.91
N LYS A 33 -4.62 -16.04 2.28
CA LYS A 33 -3.46 -16.69 2.91
C LYS A 33 -2.87 -15.83 4.02
N PHE A 34 -2.80 -14.52 3.83
CA PHE A 34 -2.37 -13.57 4.84
C PHE A 34 -3.32 -13.59 6.05
N ASP A 35 -4.63 -13.47 5.82
CA ASP A 35 -5.63 -13.47 6.89
C ASP A 35 -5.60 -14.78 7.70
N ASN A 36 -5.47 -15.92 7.02
CA ASN A 36 -5.33 -17.23 7.68
C ASN A 36 -4.05 -17.35 8.51
N ARG A 37 -2.96 -16.69 8.09
CA ARG A 37 -1.68 -16.71 8.81
C ARG A 37 -1.68 -15.76 9.99
N TYR A 38 -2.37 -14.63 9.89
CA TYR A 38 -2.40 -13.57 10.89
C TYR A 38 -3.84 -13.27 11.35
N PRO A 39 -4.52 -14.22 12.04
CA PRO A 39 -5.92 -14.06 12.44
C PRO A 39 -6.13 -12.87 13.37
N ASN A 40 -5.17 -12.57 14.25
CA ASN A 40 -5.21 -11.40 15.14
C ASN A 40 -5.15 -10.06 14.38
N PHE A 41 -4.54 -10.05 13.19
CA PHE A 41 -4.57 -8.88 12.31
C PHE A 41 -5.90 -8.82 11.58
N ALA A 42 -6.34 -9.94 11.01
CA ALA A 42 -7.56 -10.02 10.21
C ALA A 42 -8.86 -9.81 11.01
N SER A 43 -8.83 -10.05 12.33
CA SER A 43 -10.01 -9.91 13.20
C SER A 43 -10.55 -8.48 13.28
N ASP A 44 -9.72 -7.46 13.07
CA ASP A 44 -10.19 -6.07 12.96
C ASP A 44 -10.15 -5.63 11.48
N PRO A 45 -11.31 -5.47 10.80
CA PRO A 45 -11.36 -5.06 9.40
C PRO A 45 -10.86 -3.63 9.18
N ARG A 46 -10.64 -2.84 10.23
CA ARG A 46 -10.04 -1.51 10.12
C ARG A 46 -8.52 -1.57 9.94
N ASN A 47 -7.88 -2.72 10.19
CA ASN A 47 -6.47 -2.91 9.89
C ASN A 47 -6.23 -2.86 8.38
N VAL A 48 -5.18 -2.14 7.99
CA VAL A 48 -4.97 -1.71 6.62
C VAL A 48 -4.06 -2.67 5.87
N ARG A 49 -4.49 -3.08 4.67
CA ARG A 49 -3.67 -3.85 3.76
C ARG A 49 -3.22 -2.96 2.62
N LEU A 50 -1.90 -2.89 2.46
CA LEU A 50 -1.23 -2.01 1.51
C LEU A 50 -0.70 -2.81 0.33
N GLY A 51 -0.73 -2.19 -0.85
CA GLY A 51 0.13 -2.56 -1.97
C GLY A 51 1.17 -1.47 -2.18
N LEU A 52 2.39 -1.86 -2.55
CA LEU A 52 3.45 -0.92 -2.89
C LEU A 52 3.71 -0.99 -4.39
N ALA A 53 3.71 0.14 -5.06
CA ALA A 53 4.08 0.25 -6.47
C ALA A 53 5.29 1.15 -6.63
N SER A 54 6.21 0.79 -7.51
CA SER A 54 7.33 1.63 -7.91
C SER A 54 7.69 1.41 -9.36
N ASP A 55 8.11 2.49 -10.01
CA ASP A 55 8.62 2.53 -11.36
C ASP A 55 9.60 3.70 -11.51
N GLY A 56 10.48 3.66 -12.51
CA GLY A 56 11.35 4.78 -12.84
C GLY A 56 10.75 5.63 -13.96
N PHE A 57 10.60 6.94 -13.75
CA PHE A 57 10.14 7.86 -14.80
C PHE A 57 11.10 9.03 -15.02
N SER A 58 11.15 9.58 -16.24
CA SER A 58 11.92 10.80 -16.55
C SER A 58 11.01 12.02 -16.56
N PRO A 59 11.12 12.94 -15.58
CA PRO A 59 10.21 14.08 -15.45
C PRO A 59 10.38 15.15 -16.54
N PHE A 60 11.49 15.16 -17.27
CA PHE A 60 11.86 16.29 -18.14
C PHE A 60 11.53 16.11 -19.64
N GLY A 61 10.92 14.98 -20.04
CA GLY A 61 10.28 14.79 -21.36
C GLY A 61 11.19 14.85 -22.60
N THR A 62 12.40 15.39 -22.50
CA THR A 62 13.46 15.29 -23.51
C THR A 62 14.11 13.92 -23.37
N MET A 63 14.63 13.36 -24.47
CA MET A 63 15.39 12.10 -24.53
C MET A 63 16.71 12.12 -23.72
N SER A 64 16.79 12.95 -22.68
CA SER A 64 17.77 12.97 -21.63
C SER A 64 17.57 11.71 -20.76
N ILE A 65 18.48 10.76 -20.93
CA ILE A 65 18.62 9.54 -20.13
C ILE A 65 19.30 9.85 -18.78
N SER A 66 19.64 11.12 -18.52
CA SER A 66 20.47 11.53 -17.38
C SER A 66 19.66 11.90 -16.13
N TYR A 67 18.38 11.54 -16.06
CA TYR A 67 17.58 11.74 -14.85
C TYR A 67 16.44 10.73 -14.78
N SER A 68 16.38 10.01 -13.67
CA SER A 68 15.31 9.06 -13.37
C SER A 68 14.79 9.37 -11.98
N THR A 69 13.48 9.44 -11.84
CA THR A 69 12.79 9.66 -10.57
C THR A 69 11.95 8.44 -10.26
N TRP A 70 12.09 7.92 -9.06
CA TRP A 70 11.45 6.69 -8.60
C TRP A 70 10.43 7.02 -7.50
N PRO A 71 9.14 7.14 -7.85
CA PRO A 71 8.08 7.21 -6.86
C PRO A 71 7.89 5.84 -6.20
N ILE A 72 7.71 5.86 -4.88
CA ILE A 72 7.17 4.75 -4.12
C ILE A 72 5.76 5.13 -3.71
N VAL A 73 4.77 4.39 -4.22
CA VAL A 73 3.36 4.67 -4.01
C VAL A 73 2.71 3.52 -3.27
N LEU A 74 2.05 3.83 -2.15
CA LEU A 74 1.23 2.91 -1.39
C LEU A 74 -0.23 3.05 -1.78
N MET A 75 -0.89 1.91 -1.98
CA MET A 75 -2.31 1.79 -2.29
C MET A 75 -3.06 1.18 -1.11
N ILE A 76 -4.16 1.80 -0.69
CA ILE A 76 -5.01 1.34 0.41
C ILE A 76 -6.05 0.36 -0.13
N TYR A 77 -5.77 -0.94 -0.05
CA TYR A 77 -6.68 -1.96 -0.56
C TYR A 77 -7.89 -2.24 0.32
N ASN A 78 -8.06 -1.55 1.44
CA ASN A 78 -9.27 -1.66 2.24
C ASN A 78 -10.48 -1.01 1.57
N LEU A 79 -10.24 0.01 0.74
CA LEU A 79 -11.23 0.84 0.07
C LEU A 79 -11.91 0.11 -1.09
N PRO A 80 -13.14 0.50 -1.47
CA PRO A 80 -13.84 -0.10 -2.60
C PRO A 80 -13.11 0.09 -3.94
N PRO A 81 -13.40 -0.75 -4.96
CA PRO A 81 -12.75 -0.73 -6.27
C PRO A 81 -12.74 0.65 -6.95
N TRP A 82 -13.81 1.43 -6.80
CA TRP A 82 -13.95 2.76 -7.40
C TRP A 82 -13.14 3.85 -6.68
N MET A 83 -12.58 3.55 -5.50
CA MET A 83 -11.77 4.47 -4.68
C MET A 83 -10.31 4.05 -4.52
N CYS A 84 -10.02 2.76 -4.34
CA CYS A 84 -8.69 2.28 -3.93
C CYS A 84 -7.53 2.69 -4.85
N MET A 85 -7.79 2.87 -6.16
CA MET A 85 -6.78 3.29 -7.15
C MET A 85 -6.93 4.75 -7.59
N LYS A 86 -7.74 5.56 -6.88
CA LYS A 86 -7.86 7.00 -7.18
C LYS A 86 -6.70 7.75 -6.56
N GLN A 87 -6.19 8.75 -7.30
CA GLN A 87 -5.07 9.60 -6.86
C GLN A 87 -5.20 10.12 -5.41
N PRO A 88 -6.36 10.60 -4.92
CA PRO A 88 -6.48 11.09 -3.54
C PRO A 88 -6.30 10.01 -2.46
N ASN A 89 -6.41 8.73 -2.82
CA ASN A 89 -6.27 7.58 -1.92
C ASN A 89 -4.95 6.83 -2.14
N SER A 90 -4.10 7.31 -3.05
CA SER A 90 -2.73 6.84 -3.25
C SER A 90 -1.81 7.66 -2.36
N ILE A 91 -0.94 7.02 -1.60
CA ILE A 91 0.03 7.69 -0.74
C ILE A 91 1.39 7.63 -1.44
N MET A 92 1.90 8.77 -1.89
CA MET A 92 3.29 8.87 -2.32
C MET A 92 4.17 8.92 -1.07
N SER A 93 4.79 7.80 -0.71
CA SER A 93 5.59 7.69 0.52
C SER A 93 7.00 8.22 0.32
N LEU A 94 7.60 7.97 -0.85
CA LEU A 94 8.93 8.42 -1.20
C LEU A 94 8.96 8.89 -2.66
N LEU A 95 9.81 9.87 -2.92
CA LEU A 95 10.18 10.31 -4.26
C LEU A 95 11.70 10.37 -4.32
N ILE A 96 12.32 9.45 -5.05
CA ILE A 96 13.77 9.32 -5.10
C ILE A 96 14.25 9.90 -6.44
N PRO A 97 14.82 11.12 -6.45
CA PRO A 97 15.44 11.68 -7.64
C PRO A 97 16.88 11.15 -7.82
N GLY A 98 17.31 10.92 -9.05
CA GLY A 98 18.70 10.60 -9.34
C GLY A 98 19.12 10.93 -10.79
N PRO A 99 20.39 11.33 -11.03
CA PRO A 99 20.91 11.56 -12.38
C PRO A 99 21.03 10.26 -13.22
N SER A 100 20.76 9.10 -12.63
CA SER A 100 20.60 7.82 -13.29
C SER A 100 19.53 7.04 -12.53
N ALA A 101 19.04 5.92 -13.08
CA ALA A 101 18.17 5.02 -12.32
C ALA A 101 18.82 4.75 -10.96
N SER A 102 18.07 4.92 -9.87
CA SER A 102 18.55 4.55 -8.53
C SER A 102 18.81 3.05 -8.55
N GLY A 103 20.04 2.66 -8.86
CA GLY A 103 20.45 1.27 -8.98
C GLY A 103 20.53 0.64 -7.60
N ASN A 104 21.71 0.15 -7.23
CA ASN A 104 21.96 -0.66 -6.04
C ASN A 104 21.56 -0.02 -4.70
N ASP A 105 21.26 1.28 -4.63
CA ASP A 105 21.05 2.00 -3.36
C ASP A 105 19.56 2.22 -3.02
N ILE A 106 18.61 1.65 -3.79
CA ILE A 106 17.18 1.82 -3.52
C ILE A 106 16.78 1.29 -2.14
N ASP A 107 17.45 0.25 -1.66
CA ASP A 107 17.28 -0.35 -0.34
C ASP A 107 17.57 0.65 0.79
N VAL A 108 18.63 1.46 0.65
CA VAL A 108 18.98 2.53 1.60
C VAL A 108 17.87 3.56 1.70
N TYR A 109 17.27 3.95 0.57
CA TYR A 109 16.16 4.90 0.55
C TYR A 109 14.85 4.31 1.08
N LEU A 110 14.64 2.99 0.92
CA LEU A 110 13.45 2.30 1.42
C LEU A 110 13.51 2.00 2.91
N GLN A 111 14.71 1.99 3.52
CA GLN A 111 14.88 1.69 4.94
C GLN A 111 13.92 2.43 5.88
N PRO A 112 13.76 3.77 5.83
CA PRO A 112 12.81 4.46 6.71
C PRO A 112 11.36 3.99 6.50
N LEU A 113 10.95 3.75 5.26
CA LEU A 113 9.61 3.24 4.95
C LEU A 113 9.42 1.81 5.49
N ILE A 114 10.43 0.96 5.37
CA ILE A 114 10.40 -0.41 5.90
C ILE A 114 10.27 -0.39 7.42
N ASP A 115 11.00 0.49 8.10
CA ASP A 115 10.95 0.60 9.56
C ASP A 115 9.57 1.10 10.04
N GLU A 116 8.98 2.08 9.36
CA GLU A 116 7.60 2.52 9.64
C GLU A 116 6.56 1.42 9.38
N LEU A 117 6.71 0.65 8.29
CA LEU A 117 5.82 -0.47 7.99
C LEU A 117 5.94 -1.59 9.02
N LYS A 118 7.14 -1.86 9.55
CA LYS A 118 7.34 -2.81 10.66
C LYS A 118 6.67 -2.32 11.92
N GLU A 119 6.85 -1.06 12.30
CA GLU A 119 6.23 -0.46 13.48
C GLU A 119 4.68 -0.51 13.39
N LEU A 120 4.13 -0.13 12.23
CA LEU A 120 2.69 -0.22 11.96
C LEU A 120 2.18 -1.68 11.95
N CYS A 121 2.99 -2.62 11.52
CA CYS A 121 2.63 -4.03 11.52
C CYS A 121 2.68 -4.61 12.92
N ASP A 122 3.71 -4.36 13.71
CA ASP A 122 3.93 -5.07 14.97
C ASP A 122 3.22 -4.39 16.15
N ASN A 123 3.38 -3.07 16.26
CA ASN A 123 2.82 -2.29 17.37
C ASN A 123 1.50 -1.62 16.99
N GLY A 124 1.36 -1.21 15.73
CA GLY A 124 0.24 -0.41 15.26
C GLY A 124 0.29 1.03 15.79
N LEU A 125 -0.72 1.81 15.43
CA LEU A 125 -0.84 3.21 15.81
C LEU A 125 -2.25 3.52 16.29
N LYS A 126 -2.34 4.20 17.44
CA LYS A 126 -3.63 4.67 17.97
C LYS A 126 -4.25 5.66 16.99
N THR A 127 -5.35 5.24 16.38
CA THR A 127 -6.02 5.95 15.30
C THR A 127 -7.48 6.15 15.67
N PHE A 128 -8.02 7.31 15.31
CA PHE A 128 -9.43 7.64 15.52
C PHE A 128 -10.26 7.25 14.30
N ASP A 129 -11.26 6.39 14.50
CA ASP A 129 -12.25 6.03 13.48
C ASP A 129 -13.43 7.01 13.54
N ALA A 130 -13.54 7.86 12.53
CA ALA A 130 -14.60 8.86 12.44
C ALA A 130 -15.99 8.24 12.22
N SER A 131 -16.07 6.99 11.74
CA SER A 131 -17.34 6.30 11.50
C SER A 131 -17.96 5.74 12.76
N THR A 132 -17.13 5.21 13.66
CA THR A 132 -17.58 4.68 14.96
C THR A 132 -17.38 5.66 16.11
N ASN A 133 -16.76 6.82 15.85
CA ASN A 133 -16.40 7.84 16.84
C ASN A 133 -15.57 7.25 18.00
N GLN A 134 -14.64 6.34 17.67
CA GLN A 134 -13.86 5.59 18.66
C GLN A 134 -12.38 5.50 18.24
N ASN A 135 -11.50 5.48 19.24
CA ASN A 135 -10.10 5.16 19.03
C ASN A 135 -9.93 3.65 18.93
N PHE A 136 -9.06 3.22 18.04
CA PHE A 136 -8.62 1.84 17.92
C PHE A 136 -7.11 1.79 17.65
N ASN A 137 -6.50 0.62 17.78
CA ASN A 137 -5.11 0.44 17.40
C ASN A 137 -5.05 -0.05 15.96
N MET A 138 -4.77 0.85 15.03
CA MET A 138 -4.68 0.52 13.61
C MET A 138 -3.34 -0.13 13.31
N ARG A 139 -3.37 -1.34 12.75
CA ARG A 139 -2.19 -1.97 12.16
C ARG A 139 -2.23 -1.87 10.65
N ALA A 140 -1.07 -1.86 10.01
CA ALA A 140 -0.95 -1.93 8.55
C ALA A 140 0.01 -3.04 8.13
N SER A 141 -0.26 -3.69 6.99
CA SER A 141 0.63 -4.70 6.45
C SER A 141 0.70 -4.61 4.93
N LEU A 142 1.91 -4.80 4.39
CA LEU A 142 2.17 -4.83 2.96
C LEU A 142 1.89 -6.24 2.42
N LEU A 143 0.98 -6.36 1.45
CA LEU A 143 0.62 -7.66 0.88
C LEU A 143 1.51 -8.06 -0.31
N TRP A 144 1.86 -7.11 -1.17
CA TRP A 144 2.71 -7.34 -2.35
C TRP A 144 3.27 -6.03 -2.90
N THR A 145 4.29 -6.18 -3.74
CA THR A 145 4.87 -5.11 -4.54
C THR A 145 4.42 -5.24 -6.00
N ILE A 146 4.30 -4.11 -6.69
CA ILE A 146 3.96 -4.00 -8.12
C ILE A 146 5.09 -3.22 -8.78
N SER A 147 5.78 -3.87 -9.72
CA SER A 147 6.91 -3.30 -10.45
C SER A 147 7.02 -3.96 -11.81
N ASP A 148 7.61 -3.27 -12.77
CA ASP A 148 8.07 -3.90 -14.01
C ASP A 148 9.37 -4.71 -13.76
N PHE A 149 9.90 -5.39 -14.76
CA PHE A 149 11.08 -6.23 -14.56
C PHE A 149 12.33 -5.45 -14.13
N SER A 150 12.52 -4.23 -14.64
CA SER A 150 13.63 -3.36 -14.24
C SER A 150 13.51 -2.91 -12.79
N ALA A 151 12.34 -2.43 -12.40
CA ALA A 151 12.06 -2.01 -11.03
C ALA A 151 12.11 -3.18 -10.06
N TYR A 152 11.64 -4.36 -10.47
CA TYR A 152 11.74 -5.58 -9.67
C TYR A 152 13.20 -5.96 -9.39
N ALA A 153 14.10 -5.85 -10.37
CA ALA A 153 15.51 -6.15 -10.18
C ALA A 153 16.18 -5.23 -9.13
N ASN A 154 15.69 -3.99 -8.99
CA ASN A 154 16.14 -3.06 -7.96
C ASN A 154 15.48 -3.36 -6.59
N LEU A 155 14.18 -3.68 -6.56
CA LEU A 155 13.43 -3.92 -5.31
C LEU A 155 13.68 -5.29 -4.66
N SER A 156 14.17 -6.28 -5.40
CA SER A 156 14.28 -7.68 -4.94
C SER A 156 15.68 -8.11 -4.49
N ARG A 157 16.63 -7.18 -4.44
CA ARG A 157 17.99 -7.46 -3.99
C ARG A 157 18.12 -7.54 -2.48
#